data_AF-A0A6G3XBU0-F1
#
_entry.id   AF-A0A6G3XBU0-F1
#
_cell.length_a   1.000
_cell.length_b   1.000
_cell.length_c   1.000
_cell.angle_alpha   90.00
_cell.angle_beta   90.00
_cell.angle_gamma   90.00
#
_symmetry.space_group_name_H-M   'P 1'
#
loop_
_entity.id
_entity.type
_entity.pdbx_description
1 polymer ?
#
loop_
_entity_poly.entity_id
_entity_poly.type
_entity_poly.pdbx_seq_one_letter_code
_entity_poly.pdbx_strand_id
1 'polypeptide(L)'
;EKINTTEDRAVLHTALRAPRDAVIEVDGENVVPAVHAVLDKMADFAEKVRSGQWTGHTGKPVKNIVNIGIGGSDLGPAMAYEVLRSFTDRDLTLRFVSNVDGADLHEAVRDLDPAETLFV
;
A
#
# COMPACT_ATOMS: atom_id res chain seq x y z
N GLU A 1 11.68 -1.05 23.74
CA GLU A 1 10.96 -0.43 24.88
C GLU A 1 9.62 0.13 24.41
N LYS A 2 8.62 0.18 25.32
CA LYS A 2 7.29 0.74 25.05
C LYS A 2 7.25 2.23 25.36
N ILE A 3 7.86 3.03 24.48
CA ILE A 3 8.00 4.48 24.69
C ILE A 3 6.70 5.26 24.48
N ASN A 4 5.70 4.69 23.82
CA ASN A 4 4.35 5.26 23.78
C ASN A 4 3.63 4.84 25.07
N THR A 5 3.88 5.59 26.14
CA THR A 5 3.44 5.25 27.49
C THR A 5 1.94 5.40 27.70
N THR A 6 1.27 6.27 26.95
CA THR A 6 -0.19 6.49 27.07
C THR A 6 -1.00 5.33 26.52
N GLU A 7 -0.44 4.56 25.58
CA GLU A 7 -1.10 3.40 24.97
C GLU A 7 -0.44 2.06 25.34
N ASP A 8 0.65 2.08 26.12
CA ASP A 8 1.51 0.92 26.43
C ASP A 8 2.01 0.17 25.17
N ARG A 9 2.58 0.91 24.21
CA ARG A 9 3.01 0.37 22.91
C ARG A 9 4.46 0.68 22.56
N ALA A 10 5.08 -0.25 21.82
CA ALA A 10 6.34 -0.01 21.13
C ALA A 10 6.12 0.92 19.92
N VAL A 11 7.13 1.73 19.58
CA VAL A 11 7.12 2.62 18.40
C VAL A 11 8.25 2.20 17.46
N LEU A 12 7.91 1.42 16.43
CA LEU A 12 8.91 0.67 15.63
C LEU A 12 8.75 0.82 14.12
N HIS A 13 8.42 2.01 13.62
CA HIS A 13 8.49 2.28 12.18
C HIS A 13 9.90 2.06 11.60
N THR A 14 10.95 2.11 12.43
CA THR A 14 12.32 1.76 12.06
C THR A 14 12.48 0.28 11.72
N ALA A 15 11.72 -0.62 12.34
CA ALA A 15 11.75 -2.05 12.04
C ALA A 15 11.26 -2.36 10.62
N LEU A 16 10.32 -1.54 10.10
CA LEU A 16 9.78 -1.69 8.74
C LEU A 16 10.82 -1.49 7.62
N ARG A 17 11.97 -0.91 7.95
CA ARG A 17 13.08 -0.62 7.02
C ARG A 17 14.41 -1.22 7.49
N ALA A 18 14.36 -2.14 8.45
CA ALA A 18 15.55 -2.79 8.98
C ALA A 18 16.06 -3.88 8.00
N PRO A 19 17.40 -4.09 7.95
CA PRO A 19 17.97 -5.24 7.26
C PRO A 19 17.36 -6.58 7.73
N ARG A 20 17.35 -7.58 6.86
CA ARG A 20 16.68 -8.87 7.12
C ARG A 20 17.34 -9.68 8.24
N ASP A 21 18.61 -9.42 8.50
CA ASP A 21 19.42 -10.01 9.57
C ASP A 21 19.38 -9.21 10.89
N ALA A 22 18.67 -8.08 10.92
CA ALA A 22 18.49 -7.31 12.14
C ALA A 22 17.63 -8.08 13.17
N VAL A 23 17.89 -7.80 14.44
CA VAL A 23 17.10 -8.31 15.56
C VAL A 23 16.49 -7.13 16.30
N ILE A 24 15.16 -7.05 16.27
CA ILE A 24 14.39 -6.03 16.98
C ILE A 24 13.26 -6.75 17.72
N GLU A 25 13.33 -6.75 19.05
CA GLU A 25 12.41 -7.51 19.88
C GLU A 25 11.32 -6.64 20.53
N VAL A 26 10.10 -7.17 20.55
CA VAL A 26 8.97 -6.66 21.34
C VAL A 26 8.37 -7.84 22.09
N ASP A 27 8.19 -7.70 23.40
CA ASP A 27 7.59 -8.73 24.25
C ASP A 27 8.26 -10.12 24.10
N GLY A 28 9.57 -10.13 23.84
CA GLY A 28 10.38 -11.35 23.68
C GLY A 28 10.37 -11.97 22.28
N GLU A 29 9.76 -11.33 21.29
CA GLU A 29 9.70 -11.82 19.90
C GLU A 29 10.42 -10.87 18.93
N ASN A 30 11.29 -11.41 18.07
CA ASN A 30 11.90 -10.64 16.99
C ASN A 30 10.86 -10.38 15.87
N VAL A 31 10.55 -9.10 15.62
CA VAL A 31 9.52 -8.71 14.65
C VAL A 31 10.01 -8.65 13.21
N VAL A 32 11.33 -8.63 12.98
CA VAL A 32 11.95 -8.44 11.66
C VAL A 32 11.54 -9.53 10.64
N PRO A 33 11.51 -10.83 10.99
CA PRO A 33 11.05 -11.87 10.05
C PRO A 33 9.62 -11.67 9.55
N ALA A 34 8.71 -11.24 10.44
CA ALA A 34 7.31 -11.00 10.08
C ALA A 34 7.18 -9.79 9.14
N VAL A 35 7.96 -8.73 9.37
CA VAL A 35 8.04 -7.57 8.45
C VAL A 35 8.45 -8.02 7.05
N HIS A 36 9.55 -8.77 6.94
CA HIS A 36 10.04 -9.24 5.64
C HIS A 36 9.09 -10.20 4.95
N ALA A 37 8.38 -11.06 5.70
CA ALA A 37 7.33 -11.91 5.12
C ALA A 37 6.20 -11.10 4.45
N VAL A 38 5.83 -9.95 5.03
CA VAL A 38 4.85 -9.04 4.41
C VAL A 38 5.45 -8.30 3.22
N LEU A 39 6.71 -7.83 3.31
CA LEU A 39 7.40 -7.20 2.18
C LEU A 39 7.54 -8.14 0.98
N ASP A 40 7.88 -9.41 1.22
CA ASP A 40 7.97 -10.45 0.19
C ASP A 40 6.59 -10.66 -0.48
N LYS A 41 5.52 -10.76 0.32
CA LYS A 41 4.14 -10.87 -0.19
C LYS A 41 3.73 -9.65 -1.01
N MET A 42 4.10 -8.44 -0.56
CA MET A 42 3.80 -7.19 -1.28
C MET A 42 4.55 -7.13 -2.62
N ALA A 43 5.82 -7.54 -2.64
CA ALA A 43 6.64 -7.58 -3.86
C ALA A 43 6.05 -8.55 -4.89
N ASP A 44 5.70 -9.77 -4.46
CA ASP A 44 5.09 -10.79 -5.33
C ASP A 44 3.75 -10.33 -5.90
N PHE A 45 2.92 -9.67 -5.07
CA PHE A 45 1.64 -9.13 -5.51
C PHE A 45 1.81 -7.98 -6.51
N ALA A 46 2.69 -7.02 -6.20
CA ALA A 46 2.95 -5.88 -7.07
C ALA A 46 3.50 -6.32 -8.44
N GLU A 47 4.37 -7.33 -8.48
CA GLU A 47 4.90 -7.87 -9.73
C GLU A 47 3.79 -8.51 -10.58
N LYS A 48 2.86 -9.27 -9.98
CA LYS A 48 1.72 -9.85 -10.71
C LYS A 48 0.81 -8.77 -11.30
N VAL A 49 0.57 -7.69 -10.58
CA VAL A 49 -0.21 -6.55 -11.08
C VAL A 49 0.53 -5.86 -12.24
N ARG A 50 1.79 -5.49 -12.04
CA ARG A 50 2.60 -4.76 -13.05
C ARG A 50 2.84 -5.58 -14.33
N SER A 51 3.03 -6.89 -14.21
CA SER A 51 3.19 -7.80 -15.35
C SER A 51 1.89 -8.11 -16.08
N GLY A 52 0.73 -7.71 -15.55
CA GLY A 52 -0.59 -8.02 -16.09
C GLY A 52 -1.06 -9.45 -15.84
N GLN A 53 -0.33 -10.24 -15.04
CA GLN A 53 -0.75 -11.59 -14.62
C GLN A 53 -1.95 -11.54 -13.66
N TRP A 54 -2.09 -10.44 -12.90
CA TRP A 54 -3.25 -10.21 -12.07
C TRP A 54 -4.39 -9.63 -12.90
N THR A 55 -5.44 -10.44 -13.08
CA THR A 55 -6.59 -10.08 -13.92
C THR A 55 -7.83 -9.82 -13.07
N GLY A 56 -8.68 -8.92 -13.57
CA GLY A 56 -10.02 -8.71 -13.05
C GLY A 56 -10.95 -9.88 -13.36
N HIS A 57 -12.20 -9.76 -12.93
CA HIS A 57 -13.19 -10.85 -13.06
C HIS A 57 -13.43 -11.32 -14.51
N THR A 58 -13.23 -10.44 -15.50
CA THR A 58 -13.41 -10.75 -16.93
C THR A 58 -12.16 -11.32 -17.59
N GLY A 59 -11.07 -11.50 -16.84
CA GLY A 59 -9.78 -11.93 -17.37
C GLY A 59 -8.94 -10.80 -17.96
N LYS A 60 -9.42 -9.55 -17.95
CA LYS A 60 -8.62 -8.39 -18.35
C LYS A 60 -7.56 -8.05 -17.29
N PRO A 61 -6.32 -7.67 -17.67
CA PRO A 61 -5.32 -7.18 -16.72
C PRO A 61 -5.78 -5.93 -15.97
N VAL A 62 -5.34 -5.76 -14.73
CA VAL A 62 -5.56 -4.52 -13.98
C VAL A 62 -4.79 -3.36 -14.62
N LYS A 63 -5.48 -2.23 -14.79
CA LYS A 63 -4.92 -0.96 -15.30
C LYS A 63 -5.11 0.19 -14.33
N ASN A 64 -6.09 0.09 -13.43
CA ASN A 64 -6.43 1.15 -12.49
C ASN A 64 -6.31 0.64 -11.05
N ILE A 65 -5.69 1.42 -10.18
CA ILE A 65 -5.57 1.14 -8.75
C ILE A 65 -6.16 2.33 -7.99
N VAL A 66 -7.16 2.06 -7.15
CA VAL A 66 -7.79 3.06 -6.29
C VAL A 66 -7.51 2.71 -4.84
N ASN A 67 -6.69 3.51 -4.16
CA ASN A 67 -6.42 3.37 -2.73
C ASN A 67 -7.51 4.11 -1.93
N ILE A 68 -8.17 3.43 -1.01
CA ILE A 68 -9.20 4.00 -0.13
C ILE A 68 -8.66 4.04 1.29
N GLY A 69 -8.37 5.23 1.80
CA GLY A 69 -7.82 5.41 3.14
C GLY A 69 -7.95 6.84 3.63
N ILE A 70 -7.77 7.08 4.92
CA ILE A 70 -7.81 8.43 5.49
C ILE A 70 -6.57 8.71 6.33
N GLY A 71 -6.17 9.99 6.41
CA GLY A 71 -5.06 10.43 7.24
C GLY A 71 -3.74 9.75 6.87
N GLY A 72 -3.14 9.02 7.82
CA GLY A 72 -1.85 8.34 7.59
C GLY A 72 -1.90 7.26 6.50
N SER A 73 -3.06 6.65 6.27
CA SER A 73 -3.26 5.60 5.25
C SER A 73 -3.50 6.15 3.84
N ASP A 74 -3.59 7.47 3.70
CA ASP A 74 -3.77 8.16 2.41
C ASP A 74 -2.60 9.09 2.09
N LEU A 75 -2.29 10.01 3.00
CA LEU A 75 -1.29 11.05 2.77
C LEU A 75 0.09 10.49 2.45
N GLY A 76 0.51 9.42 3.14
CA GLY A 76 1.79 8.77 2.91
C GLY A 76 1.89 8.18 1.50
N PRO A 77 0.99 7.26 1.11
CA PRO A 77 0.92 6.72 -0.25
C PRO A 77 0.78 7.79 -1.35
N ALA A 78 -0.13 8.75 -1.18
CA ALA A 78 -0.39 9.80 -2.17
C ALA A 78 0.85 10.69 -2.39
N MET A 79 1.50 11.10 -1.30
CA MET A 79 2.74 11.88 -1.37
C MET A 79 3.86 11.09 -2.04
N ALA A 80 4.10 9.84 -1.63
CA ALA A 80 5.17 9.00 -2.20
C ALA A 80 4.97 8.77 -3.71
N TYR A 81 3.73 8.53 -4.14
CA TYR A 81 3.38 8.43 -5.56
C TYR A 81 3.73 9.71 -6.32
N GLU A 82 3.32 10.88 -5.80
CA GLU A 82 3.53 12.15 -6.48
C GLU A 82 5.03 12.49 -6.60
N VAL A 83 5.81 12.32 -5.53
CA VAL A 83 7.24 12.66 -5.55
C VAL A 83 8.09 11.69 -6.37
N LEU A 84 7.64 10.43 -6.52
CA LEU A 84 8.33 9.40 -7.31
C LEU A 84 7.69 9.18 -8.67
N ARG A 85 6.82 10.10 -9.12
CA ARG A 85 6.03 9.95 -10.34
C ARG A 85 6.88 9.69 -11.59
N SER A 86 8.14 10.13 -11.64
CA SER A 86 9.06 9.81 -12.74
C SER A 86 9.46 8.34 -12.84
N PHE A 87 9.33 7.57 -11.76
CA PHE A 87 9.69 6.15 -11.66
C PHE A 87 8.49 5.21 -11.77
N THR A 88 7.27 5.75 -11.91
CA THR A 88 6.06 4.94 -12.00
C THR A 88 5.93 4.28 -13.36
N ASP A 89 5.29 3.11 -13.38
CA ASP A 89 4.76 2.56 -14.62
C ASP A 89 3.67 3.49 -15.16
N ARG A 90 3.84 3.98 -16.39
CA ARG A 90 2.92 4.94 -17.02
C ARG A 90 1.68 4.29 -17.59
N ASP A 91 1.66 2.96 -17.68
CA ASP A 91 0.51 2.18 -18.14
C ASP A 91 -0.50 1.90 -17.02
N LEU A 92 -0.18 2.28 -15.78
CA LEU A 92 -1.07 2.17 -14.62
C LEU A 92 -1.60 3.54 -14.19
N THR A 93 -2.92 3.60 -13.97
CA THR A 93 -3.59 4.75 -13.37
C THR A 93 -3.73 4.53 -11.87
N LEU A 94 -3.18 5.43 -11.05
CA LEU A 94 -3.30 5.38 -9.60
C LEU A 94 -4.15 6.57 -9.12
N ARG A 95 -5.12 6.29 -8.24
CA ARG A 95 -6.00 7.29 -7.63
C ARG A 95 -6.13 7.02 -6.13
N PHE A 96 -6.42 8.08 -5.39
CA PHE A 96 -6.50 8.08 -3.93
C PHE A 96 -7.84 8.70 -3.53
N VAL A 97 -8.59 7.99 -2.68
CA VAL A 97 -9.88 8.41 -2.14
C VAL A 97 -9.74 8.44 -0.63
N SER A 98 -10.09 9.57 -0.03
CA SER A 98 -9.94 9.76 1.42
C SER A 98 -11.08 10.45 2.12
N ASN A 99 -11.91 11.17 1.39
CA ASN A 99 -13.02 11.88 1.97
C ASN A 99 -14.25 10.95 2.14
N VAL A 100 -15.00 11.16 3.21
CA VAL A 100 -16.29 10.49 3.44
C VAL A 100 -17.40 11.04 2.52
N ASP A 101 -17.20 12.25 2.00
CA ASP A 101 -18.07 12.80 0.96
C ASP A 101 -17.99 11.93 -0.30
N GLY A 102 -19.15 11.44 -0.74
CA GLY A 102 -19.27 10.56 -1.91
C GLY A 102 -18.80 11.20 -3.21
N ALA A 103 -18.65 12.53 -3.27
CA ALA A 103 -18.07 13.21 -4.42
C ALA A 103 -16.62 12.75 -4.72
N ASP A 104 -15.81 12.47 -3.69
CA ASP A 104 -14.42 12.06 -3.85
C ASP A 104 -14.33 10.68 -4.54
N LEU A 105 -15.10 9.72 -4.03
CA LEU A 105 -15.21 8.40 -4.67
C LEU A 105 -15.81 8.50 -6.07
N HIS A 106 -16.84 9.31 -6.27
CA HIS A 106 -17.50 9.48 -7.57
C HIS A 106 -16.50 9.99 -8.62
N GLU A 107 -15.77 11.05 -8.32
CA GLU A 107 -14.75 11.60 -9.22
C GLU A 107 -13.60 10.60 -9.46
N ALA A 108 -13.20 9.85 -8.44
CA ALA A 108 -12.13 8.87 -8.58
C ALA A 108 -12.50 7.70 -9.49
N VAL A 109 -13.77 7.32 -9.64
CA VAL A 109 -14.18 6.13 -10.41
C VAL A 109 -14.91 6.42 -11.73
N ARG A 110 -15.34 7.66 -11.98
CA ARG A 110 -16.30 7.99 -13.07
C ARG A 110 -15.89 7.59 -14.49
N ASP A 111 -14.60 7.46 -14.77
CA ASP A 111 -14.03 7.13 -16.08
C ASP A 111 -13.23 5.82 -16.10
N LEU A 112 -13.26 5.05 -15.00
CA LEU A 112 -12.54 3.78 -14.92
C LEU A 112 -13.40 2.61 -15.42
N ASP A 113 -12.79 1.63 -16.12
CA ASP A 113 -13.43 0.34 -16.41
C ASP A 113 -13.40 -0.53 -15.14
N PRO A 114 -14.55 -0.92 -14.56
CA PRO A 114 -14.58 -1.79 -13.39
C PRO A 114 -13.91 -3.15 -13.62
N ALA A 115 -13.86 -3.62 -14.87
CA ALA A 115 -13.23 -4.90 -15.21
C ALA A 115 -11.69 -4.87 -15.10
N GLU A 116 -11.10 -3.68 -15.05
CA GLU A 116 -9.65 -3.44 -15.03
C GLU A 116 -9.20 -2.69 -13.75
N THR A 117 -10.09 -2.53 -12.76
CA THR A 117 -9.86 -1.72 -11.57
C THR A 117 -9.67 -2.57 -10.32
N LEU A 118 -8.57 -2.32 -9.61
CA LEU A 118 -8.25 -2.88 -8.30
C LEU A 118 -8.46 -1.83 -7.21
N PHE A 119 -9.10 -2.21 -6.11
CA PHE A 119 -9.24 -1.39 -4.92
C PHE A 119 -8.30 -1.91 -3.82
N VAL A 120 -7.65 -0.98 -3.10
CA VAL A 120 -6.77 -1.24 -1.95
C VAL A 120 -7.32 -0.53 -0.74
#